data_AF-A0A1B6H4V7-F1
#
_entry.id   AF-A0A1B6H4V7-F1
#
_cell.length_a   1.000
_cell.length_b   1.000
_cell.length_c   1.000
_cell.angle_alpha   90.00
_cell.angle_beta   90.00
_cell.angle_gamma   90.00
#
_symmetry.space_group_name_H-M   'P 1'
#
loop_
_entity.id
_entity.type
_entity.pdbx_description
1 polymer ?
#
loop_
_entity_poly.entity_id
_entity_poly.type
_entity_poly.pdbx_seq_one_letter_code
_entity_poly.pdbx_strand_id
1 'polypeptide(L)'
;MNTIILKRQFQQLSAFGRRNIGFIPVSFQKVTDPIQQLFLDKIREYRKKSGGNKLVDVTPETEQEMKKELDKLARSYGGKPSEMDAFPTFKYEDPVIEDVNK
;
A
#
# COMPACT_ATOMS: atom_id res chain seq x y z
N MET A 1 2.74 48.53 29.94
CA MET A 1 2.11 48.05 28.69
C MET A 1 2.00 46.52 28.60
N ASN A 2 3.02 45.74 29.01
CA ASN A 2 3.01 44.28 28.84
C ASN A 2 1.89 43.53 29.60
N THR A 3 1.48 43.99 30.77
CA THR A 3 0.47 43.30 31.60
C THR A 3 -0.96 43.43 31.06
N ILE A 4 -1.29 44.54 30.39
CA ILE A 4 -2.62 44.76 29.80
C ILE A 4 -2.80 43.87 28.56
N ILE A 5 -1.75 43.76 27.75
CA ILE A 5 -1.73 42.87 26.57
C ILE A 5 -1.86 41.42 27.04
N LEU A 6 -1.13 41.02 28.09
CA LEU A 6 -1.22 39.67 28.65
C LEU A 6 -2.64 39.33 29.15
N LYS A 7 -3.26 40.25 29.90
CA LYS A 7 -4.64 40.07 30.39
C LYS A 7 -5.63 39.94 29.23
N ARG A 8 -5.46 40.73 28.17
CA ARG A 8 -6.31 40.67 26.98
C ARG A 8 -6.16 39.35 26.23
N GLN A 9 -4.93 38.86 26.08
CA GLN A 9 -4.64 37.56 25.47
C GLN A 9 -5.25 36.40 26.27
N PHE A 10 -5.14 36.45 27.60
CA PHE A 10 -5.75 35.44 28.48
C PHE A 10 -7.28 35.45 28.40
N GLN A 11 -7.87 36.65 28.31
CA GLN A 11 -9.31 36.81 28.15
C GLN A 11 -9.79 36.24 26.80
N GLN A 12 -9.05 36.48 25.72
CA GLN A 12 -9.34 35.90 24.39
C GLN A 12 -9.24 34.37 24.39
N LEU A 13 -8.20 33.81 25.02
CA LEU A 13 -8.00 32.37 25.15
C LEU A 13 -9.13 31.71 25.95
N SER A 14 -9.56 32.33 27.04
CA SER A 14 -10.69 31.84 27.85
C SER A 14 -12.03 31.90 27.10
N ALA A 15 -12.24 32.92 26.26
CA ALA A 15 -13.43 33.04 25.44
C ALA A 15 -13.44 32.00 24.31
N PHE A 16 -12.29 31.71 23.71
CA PHE A 16 -12.13 30.67 22.69
C PHE A 16 -12.38 29.27 23.26
N GLY A 17 -11.84 28.97 24.45
CA GLY A 17 -12.08 27.70 25.15
C GLY A 17 -13.54 27.47 25.54
N ARG A 18 -14.24 28.52 26.01
CA ARG A 18 -15.67 28.44 26.37
C ARG A 18 -16.62 28.34 25.17
N ARG A 19 -16.19 28.65 23.94
CA ARG A 19 -17.03 28.53 22.74
C ARG A 19 -16.87 27.19 22.02
N ASN A 20 -15.75 26.50 22.22
CA ASN A 20 -15.45 25.22 21.57
C ASN A 20 -15.54 24.01 22.53
N ILE A 21 -16.44 24.07 23.52
CA ILE A 21 -16.59 23.04 24.57
C ILE A 21 -16.99 21.67 23.97
N GLY A 22 -17.59 21.62 22.79
CA GLY A 22 -17.92 20.36 22.10
C GLY A 22 -16.73 19.70 21.40
N PHE A 23 -15.73 20.47 20.95
CA PHE A 23 -14.60 19.96 20.16
C PHE A 23 -13.41 19.58 21.05
N ILE A 24 -13.21 20.33 22.14
CA ILE A 24 -12.13 20.08 23.12
C ILE A 24 -12.20 18.65 23.70
N PRO A 25 -13.32 18.13 24.24
CA PRO A 25 -13.34 16.79 24.83
C PRO A 25 -13.12 15.67 23.81
N VAL A 26 -13.55 15.83 22.55
CA VAL A 26 -13.29 14.83 21.49
C VAL A 26 -11.80 14.79 21.14
N SER A 27 -11.13 15.95 21.12
CA SER A 27 -9.68 16.02 20.88
C SER A 27 -8.81 15.56 22.06
N PHE A 28 -9.35 15.58 23.29
CA PHE A 28 -8.67 15.13 24.52
C PHE A 28 -9.13 13.75 25.02
N GLN A 29 -10.12 13.13 24.36
CA GLN A 29 -10.54 11.76 24.65
C GLN A 29 -9.41 10.82 24.22
N LYS A 30 -8.57 10.44 25.20
CA LYS A 30 -7.89 9.14 25.13
C LYS A 30 -8.99 8.13 24.91
N VAL A 31 -8.90 7.40 23.80
CA VAL A 31 -9.83 6.35 23.43
C VAL A 31 -10.03 5.43 24.64
N THR A 32 -11.21 5.49 25.26
CA THR A 32 -11.49 4.77 26.51
C THR A 32 -11.75 3.29 26.29
N ASP A 33 -12.14 2.92 25.07
CA ASP A 33 -12.39 1.54 24.67
C ASP A 33 -11.10 0.88 24.13
N PRO A 34 -10.62 -0.21 24.77
CA PRO A 34 -9.50 -0.98 24.28
C PRO A 34 -9.61 -1.42 22.81
N ILE A 35 -10.82 -1.67 22.30
CA ILE A 35 -11.03 -2.13 20.91
C ILE A 35 -10.72 -0.99 19.93
N GLN A 36 -11.19 0.21 20.23
CA GLN A 36 -10.93 1.40 19.40
C GLN A 36 -9.43 1.76 19.41
N GLN A 37 -8.73 1.56 20.54
CA GLN A 37 -7.27 1.71 20.59
C GLN A 37 -6.59 0.70 19.64
N LEU A 38 -7.00 -0.57 19.71
CA LEU A 38 -6.47 -1.63 18.86
C LEU A 38 -6.65 -1.32 17.37
N PHE A 39 -7.83 -0.79 17.01
CA PHE A 39 -8.13 -0.39 15.63
C PHE A 39 -7.21 0.72 15.14
N LEU A 40 -7.02 1.78 15.95
CA LEU A 40 -6.11 2.88 15.61
C LEU A 40 -4.66 2.40 15.52
N ASP A 41 -4.24 1.51 16.41
CA ASP A 41 -2.90 0.95 16.40
C ASP A 41 -2.66 0.12 15.13
N LYS A 42 -3.66 -0.66 14.69
CA LYS A 42 -3.59 -1.41 13.43
C LYS A 42 -3.57 -0.51 12.20
N ILE A 43 -4.33 0.59 12.18
CA ILE A 43 -4.25 1.59 11.10
C ILE A 43 -2.86 2.22 11.04
N ARG A 44 -2.30 2.60 12.19
CA ARG A 44 -0.96 3.20 12.26
C ARG A 44 0.12 2.20 11.84
N GLU A 45 0.00 0.95 12.25
CA GLU A 45 0.90 -0.14 11.85
C GLU A 45 0.85 -0.35 10.34
N TYR A 46 -0.36 -0.47 9.77
CA TYR A 46 -0.54 -0.59 8.32
C TYR A 46 0.04 0.61 7.58
N ARG A 47 -0.24 1.84 8.03
CA ARG A 47 0.28 3.06 7.38
C ARG A 47 1.82 3.05 7.32
N LYS A 48 2.49 2.58 8.36
CA LYS A 48 3.96 2.43 8.37
C LYS A 48 4.44 1.38 7.38
N LYS A 49 3.74 0.24 7.28
CA LYS A 49 4.10 -0.89 6.39
C LYS A 49 3.72 -0.66 4.92
N SER A 50 2.71 0.17 4.65
CA SER A 50 2.16 0.41 3.31
C SER A 50 3.01 1.31 2.40
N GLY A 51 4.01 2.00 2.95
CA GLY A 51 4.75 3.08 2.26
C GLY A 51 5.90 2.64 1.35
N GLY A 52 5.86 1.46 0.74
CA GLY A 52 6.97 0.95 -0.07
C GLY A 52 6.52 0.22 -1.34
N ASN A 53 7.22 0.43 -2.45
CA ASN A 53 7.07 -0.32 -3.71
C ASN A 53 7.65 -1.75 -3.64
N LYS A 54 7.95 -2.24 -2.44
CA LYS A 54 8.56 -3.54 -2.19
C LYS A 54 7.66 -4.34 -1.26
N LEU A 55 7.79 -5.65 -1.33
CA LEU A 55 7.15 -6.56 -0.38
C LEU A 55 7.48 -6.11 1.05
N VAL A 56 6.51 -6.20 1.95
CA VAL A 56 6.68 -5.82 3.35
C VAL A 56 7.50 -6.91 4.03
N ASP A 57 8.50 -6.51 4.82
CA ASP A 57 9.33 -7.42 5.64
C ASP A 57 9.96 -8.58 4.82
N VAL A 58 10.56 -8.26 3.66
CA VAL A 58 11.16 -9.26 2.77
C VAL A 58 12.33 -9.98 3.44
N THR A 59 12.22 -11.30 3.55
CA THR A 59 13.36 -12.18 3.84
C THR A 59 13.99 -12.67 2.54
N PRO A 60 15.29 -12.99 2.53
CA PRO A 60 15.95 -13.55 1.34
C PRO A 60 15.31 -14.88 0.89
N GLU A 61 14.67 -15.61 1.79
CA GLU A 61 13.92 -16.83 1.48
C GLU A 61 12.68 -16.53 0.64
N THR A 62 11.90 -15.50 1.01
CA THR A 62 10.71 -15.08 0.27
C THR A 62 11.04 -14.58 -1.15
N GLU A 63 12.16 -13.87 -1.33
CA GLU A 63 12.60 -13.49 -2.69
C GLU A 63 12.98 -14.71 -3.54
N GLN A 64 13.59 -15.73 -2.92
CA GLN A 64 13.93 -16.97 -3.61
C GLN A 64 12.69 -17.77 -3.99
N GLU A 65 11.69 -17.85 -3.11
CA GLU A 65 10.41 -18.48 -3.40
C GLU A 65 9.69 -17.77 -4.55
N MET A 66 9.61 -16.44 -4.52
CA MET A 66 9.02 -15.65 -5.59
C MET A 66 9.71 -15.92 -6.94
N LYS A 67 11.05 -15.97 -6.98
CA LYS A 67 11.79 -16.31 -8.20
C LYS A 67 11.50 -17.72 -8.69
N LYS A 68 11.45 -18.71 -7.78
CA LYS A 68 11.12 -20.10 -8.12
C LYS A 68 9.71 -20.23 -8.70
N GLU A 69 8.75 -19.49 -8.15
CA GLU A 69 7.37 -19.49 -8.64
C GLU A 69 7.28 -18.85 -10.04
N LEU A 70 7.96 -17.72 -10.27
CA LEU A 70 8.04 -17.09 -11.58
C LEU A 70 8.71 -17.99 -12.63
N ASP A 71 9.77 -18.71 -12.26
CA ASP A 71 10.43 -19.67 -13.15
C ASP A 71 9.52 -20.85 -13.49
N LYS A 72 8.76 -21.36 -12.52
CA LYS A 72 7.75 -22.40 -12.75
C LYS A 72 6.67 -21.91 -13.70
N LEU A 73 6.21 -20.67 -13.52
CA LEU A 73 5.20 -20.05 -14.37
C LEU A 73 5.69 -19.92 -15.83
N ALA A 74 6.90 -19.41 -16.02
CA ALA A 74 7.48 -19.28 -17.36
C ALA A 74 7.54 -20.64 -18.09
N ARG A 75 7.97 -21.69 -17.37
CA ARG A 75 8.01 -23.06 -17.91
C ARG A 75 6.63 -23.61 -18.25
N SER A 76 5.61 -23.38 -17.41
CA SER A 76 4.25 -23.87 -17.68
C SER A 76 3.60 -23.22 -18.90
N TYR A 77 3.96 -21.96 -19.18
CA TYR A 77 3.44 -21.22 -20.32
C TYR A 77 4.37 -21.24 -21.55
N GLY A 78 5.37 -22.12 -21.55
CA GLY A 78 6.15 -22.45 -22.74
C GLY A 78 7.19 -21.42 -23.17
N GLY A 79 7.61 -20.50 -22.28
CA GLY A 79 8.66 -19.54 -22.59
C GLY A 79 9.71 -19.41 -21.48
N LYS A 80 10.74 -18.61 -21.74
CA LYS A 80 11.71 -18.22 -20.71
C LYS A 80 11.22 -16.97 -19.95
N PRO A 81 11.67 -16.72 -18.70
CA PRO A 81 11.25 -15.54 -17.94
C PRO A 81 11.39 -14.22 -18.70
N SER A 82 12.40 -14.11 -19.57
CA SER A 82 12.66 -12.93 -20.41
C SER A 82 11.82 -12.85 -21.69
N GLU A 83 11.13 -13.92 -22.06
CA GLU A 83 10.30 -14.02 -23.27
C GLU A 83 8.82 -13.72 -22.97
N MET A 84 8.44 -13.57 -21.70
CA MET A 84 7.06 -13.27 -21.27
C MET A 84 6.64 -11.82 -21.54
N ASP A 85 7.59 -10.91 -21.75
CA ASP A 85 7.32 -9.48 -21.99
C ASP A 85 6.99 -9.18 -23.46
N ALA A 86 7.30 -10.10 -24.38
CA ALA A 86 7.13 -9.91 -25.82
C ALA A 86 6.15 -10.93 -26.40
N PHE A 87 5.24 -10.46 -27.25
CA PHE A 87 4.28 -11.32 -27.94
C PHE A 87 4.98 -12.18 -29.02
N PRO A 88 4.58 -13.45 -29.21
CA PRO A 88 5.22 -14.33 -30.19
C PRO A 88 5.00 -13.86 -31.62
N THR A 89 6.04 -13.95 -32.43
CA THR A 89 5.95 -13.78 -33.89
C THR A 89 5.47 -15.08 -34.53
N PHE A 90 4.29 -15.05 -35.15
CA PHE A 90 3.79 -16.20 -35.90
C PHE A 90 4.44 -16.25 -37.28
N LYS A 91 5.06 -17.37 -37.61
CA LYS A 91 5.47 -17.72 -38.96
C LYS A 91 4.55 -18.83 -39.44
N TYR A 92 3.88 -18.61 -40.56
CA TYR A 92 3.04 -19.60 -41.21
C TYR A 92 3.84 -20.14 -42.39
N GLU A 93 4.09 -21.44 -42.38
CA GLU A 93 4.62 -22.15 -43.55
C GLU A 93 3.44 -22.64 -44.38
N ASP A 94 3.49 -22.41 -45.69
CA ASP A 94 2.44 -22.87 -46.58
C ASP A 94 2.42 -24.41 -46.61
N PRO A 95 1.22 -25.04 -46.54
CA PRO A 95 1.13 -26.48 -46.57
C PRO A 95 1.64 -27.02 -47.91
N VAL A 96 2.56 -27.98 -47.86
CA VAL A 96 3.02 -28.71 -49.05
C VAL A 96 1.85 -29.56 -49.53
N ILE A 97 1.25 -29.19 -50.65
CA ILE A 97 0.21 -29.96 -51.31
C ILE A 97 0.91 -31.08 -52.08
N GLU A 98 0.78 -32.32 -51.62
CA GLU A 98 1.21 -33.48 -52.39
C GLU A 98 0.20 -33.72 -53.53
N ASP A 99 0.69 -33.79 -54.77
CA ASP A 99 -0.13 -34.07 -55.95
C ASP A 99 -0.72 -35.48 -55.88
N VAL A 100 -2.05 -35.58 -55.90
CA VAL A 100 -2.84 -36.83 -55.70
C VAL A 100 -2.84 -37.75 -56.93
N ASN A 101 -2.11 -37.42 -58.00
CA ASN A 101 -2.18 -38.19 -59.24
C ASN A 101 -1.08 -39.27 -59.31
N LYS A 102 -1.48 -40.49 -58.91
CA LYS A 102 -0.79 -41.76 -59.16
C LYS A 102 -1.36 -42.45 -60.39
#